data_AF-A0AA39YBH8-F1
#
_entry.id   AF-A0AA39YBH8-F1
#
_cell.length_a   1.000
_cell.length_b   1.000
_cell.length_c   1.000
_cell.angle_alpha   90.00
_cell.angle_beta   90.00
_cell.angle_gamma   90.00
#
_symmetry.space_group_name_H-M   'P 1'
#
loop_
_entity.id
_entity.type
_entity.pdbx_description
1 polymer ?
#
loop_
_entity_poly.entity_id
_entity_poly.type
_entity_poly.pdbx_seq_one_letter_code
_entity_poly.pdbx_strand_id
1 'polypeptide(L)'
;MVSFRLVLAAVASHLLLASSAPTSPILARDLVPRAEVEVKYCEKTNWDGECRTVTVTEATCMNMLDAWNDRVSSIKNVDKDEFKCTWYMDANCTGESYDNQEDADLGDGNGRFDEVISSYICVPR
;
A
#
# COMPACT_ATOMS: atom_id res chain seq x y z
N MET A 1 13.25 -81.93 -44.43
CA MET A 1 14.25 -80.85 -44.66
C MET A 1 13.50 -79.70 -45.34
N VAL A 2 13.40 -78.43 -44.90
CA VAL A 2 13.97 -77.56 -43.84
C VAL A 2 12.94 -76.41 -43.64
N SER A 3 12.70 -75.74 -42.51
CA SER A 3 12.82 -76.01 -41.06
C SER A 3 12.10 -74.88 -40.28
N PHE A 4 11.81 -75.04 -38.98
CA PHE A 4 11.21 -74.00 -38.14
C PHE A 4 12.21 -72.91 -37.74
N ARG A 5 11.76 -71.64 -37.71
CA ARG A 5 12.34 -70.59 -36.82
C ARG A 5 11.26 -69.71 -36.22
N LEU A 6 11.04 -69.87 -34.92
CA LEU A 6 10.39 -68.87 -34.07
C LEU A 6 11.29 -67.63 -33.96
N VAL A 7 10.66 -66.46 -33.81
CA VAL A 7 11.31 -65.28 -33.21
C VAL A 7 10.34 -64.73 -32.15
N LEU A 8 10.61 -65.02 -30.87
CA LEU A 8 9.97 -64.29 -29.77
C LEU A 8 10.69 -62.96 -29.62
N ALA A 9 9.97 -61.86 -29.80
CA ALA A 9 10.41 -60.53 -29.37
C ALA A 9 9.96 -60.31 -27.91
N ALA A 10 10.90 -60.41 -26.96
CA ALA A 10 10.64 -60.06 -25.56
C ALA A 10 10.67 -58.54 -25.39
N VAL A 11 9.51 -57.92 -25.14
CA VAL A 11 9.41 -56.48 -24.88
C VAL A 11 9.65 -56.21 -23.39
N ALA A 12 10.81 -55.66 -23.05
CA ALA A 12 11.14 -55.30 -21.67
C ALA A 12 10.27 -54.12 -21.21
N SER A 13 9.48 -54.33 -20.16
CA SER A 13 8.64 -53.28 -19.56
C SER A 13 9.42 -52.53 -18.48
N HIS A 14 9.73 -51.26 -18.72
CA HIS A 14 10.35 -50.39 -17.72
C HIS A 14 9.29 -49.78 -16.80
N LEU A 15 9.22 -50.29 -15.56
CA LEU A 15 8.43 -49.69 -14.48
C LEU A 15 9.11 -48.40 -13.99
N LEU A 16 8.55 -47.25 -14.33
CA LEU A 16 8.94 -45.97 -13.77
C LEU A 16 8.37 -45.82 -12.36
N LEU A 17 9.24 -45.78 -11.36
CA LEU A 17 8.88 -45.48 -9.96
C LEU A 17 8.55 -43.98 -9.83
N ALA A 18 7.25 -43.66 -9.78
CA ALA A 18 6.79 -42.31 -9.48
C ALA A 18 7.03 -41.99 -7.99
N SER A 19 8.04 -41.18 -7.70
CA SER A 19 8.26 -40.64 -6.35
C SER A 19 7.32 -39.46 -6.12
N SER A 20 6.25 -39.67 -5.35
CA SER A 20 5.35 -38.59 -4.92
C SER A 20 6.04 -37.74 -3.84
N ALA A 21 6.64 -36.61 -4.24
CA ALA A 21 7.13 -35.64 -3.28
C ALA A 21 5.96 -35.11 -2.42
N PRO A 22 6.13 -34.96 -1.09
CA PRO A 22 5.10 -34.36 -0.25
C PRO A 22 4.92 -32.91 -0.66
N THR A 23 3.75 -32.57 -1.20
CA THR A 23 3.37 -31.18 -1.42
C THR A 23 3.09 -30.57 -0.06
N SER A 24 4.10 -29.92 0.53
CA SER A 24 3.89 -29.10 1.72
C SER A 24 2.80 -28.07 1.41
N PRO A 25 1.73 -27.97 2.22
CA PRO A 25 0.77 -26.89 2.05
C PRO A 25 1.52 -25.58 2.27
N ILE A 26 1.67 -24.79 1.21
CA ILE A 26 2.06 -23.40 1.34
C ILE A 26 0.94 -22.77 2.17
N LEU A 27 1.26 -22.44 3.42
CA LEU A 27 0.41 -21.64 4.28
C LEU A 27 0.04 -20.38 3.49
N ALA A 28 -1.21 -20.31 3.03
CA ALA A 28 -1.79 -19.08 2.59
C ALA A 28 -1.70 -18.13 3.78
N ARG A 29 -0.74 -17.20 3.74
CA ARG A 29 -0.74 -16.07 4.64
C ARG A 29 -2.07 -15.38 4.43
N ASP A 30 -2.88 -15.27 5.48
CA ASP A 30 -4.12 -14.52 5.44
C ASP A 30 -3.82 -13.14 4.87
N LEU A 31 -4.34 -12.90 3.66
CA LEU A 31 -4.29 -11.61 3.01
C LEU A 31 -5.38 -10.77 3.68
N VAL A 32 -5.11 -10.33 4.91
CA VAL A 32 -5.94 -9.33 5.58
C VAL A 32 -5.98 -8.11 4.65
N PRO A 33 -7.16 -7.73 4.13
CA PRO A 33 -7.28 -6.54 3.31
C PRO A 33 -6.83 -5.34 4.16
N ARG A 34 -5.93 -4.54 3.62
CA ARG A 34 -5.57 -3.27 4.25
C ARG A 34 -6.79 -2.36 4.26
N ALA A 35 -7.05 -1.71 5.38
CA ALA A 35 -8.13 -0.75 5.50
C ALA A 35 -7.89 0.49 4.62
N GLU A 36 -8.97 1.21 4.34
CA GLU A 36 -8.97 2.47 3.61
C GLU A 36 -9.24 3.63 4.57
N VAL A 37 -8.63 4.79 4.32
CA VAL A 37 -8.69 5.99 5.15
C VAL A 37 -9.06 7.18 4.28
N GLU A 38 -10.08 7.94 4.65
CA GLU A 38 -10.47 9.19 4.01
C GLU A 38 -9.72 10.39 4.63
N VAL A 39 -9.07 11.17 3.76
CA VAL A 39 -8.28 12.34 4.13
C VAL A 39 -8.67 13.53 3.24
N LYS A 40 -8.90 14.70 3.85
CA LYS A 40 -9.14 15.97 3.16
C LYS A 40 -7.97 16.94 3.37
N TYR A 41 -7.59 17.65 2.31
CA TYR A 41 -6.67 18.80 2.35
C TYR A 41 -7.18 19.92 1.44
N CYS A 42 -6.84 21.17 1.76
CA CYS A 42 -7.28 22.37 1.03
C CYS A 42 -6.16 23.40 0.84
N GLU A 43 -6.30 24.23 -0.20
CA GLU A 43 -5.33 25.28 -0.55
C GLU A 43 -5.40 26.51 0.38
N LYS A 44 -6.43 26.60 1.23
CA LYS A 44 -6.62 27.72 2.18
C LYS A 44 -6.89 27.19 3.57
N THR A 45 -6.79 28.09 4.52
CA THR A 45 -7.21 27.88 5.90
C THR A 45 -8.74 27.66 5.98
N ASN A 46 -9.22 27.17 7.12
CA ASN A 46 -10.62 26.87 7.44
C ASN A 46 -11.30 25.88 6.46
N TRP A 47 -10.50 25.05 5.79
CA TRP A 47 -10.92 24.05 4.79
C TRP A 47 -11.71 24.62 3.60
N ASP A 48 -11.36 25.84 3.19
CA ASP A 48 -11.92 26.60 2.06
C ASP A 48 -10.99 26.60 0.82
N GLY A 49 -11.48 27.16 -0.30
CA GLY A 49 -10.79 27.22 -1.59
C GLY A 49 -10.92 25.94 -2.41
N GLU A 50 -9.93 25.65 -3.27
CA GLU A 50 -9.76 24.30 -3.79
C GLU A 50 -9.51 23.33 -2.61
N CYS A 51 -10.17 22.17 -2.64
CA CYS A 51 -9.97 21.09 -1.69
C CYS A 51 -9.99 19.75 -2.42
N ARG A 52 -9.30 18.76 -1.87
CA ARG A 52 -9.50 17.35 -2.23
C ARG A 52 -9.76 16.50 -1.01
N THR A 53 -10.71 15.59 -1.18
CA THR A 53 -10.90 14.42 -0.32
C THR A 53 -10.38 13.21 -1.11
N VAL A 54 -9.57 12.37 -0.48
CA VAL A 54 -8.98 11.17 -1.08
C VAL A 54 -9.10 9.98 -0.13
N THR A 55 -9.42 8.83 -0.70
CA THR A 55 -9.39 7.54 0.00
C THR A 55 -8.03 6.89 -0.28
N VAL A 56 -7.30 6.53 0.77
CA VAL A 56 -5.94 5.95 0.66
C VAL A 56 -5.84 4.64 1.45
N THR A 57 -5.06 3.70 0.96
CA THR A 57 -4.79 2.45 1.68
C THR A 57 -3.88 2.71 2.88
N GLU A 58 -4.24 2.19 4.05
CA GLU A 58 -3.45 2.32 5.28
C GLU A 58 -2.00 1.81 5.11
N ALA A 59 -1.12 2.32 5.98
CA ALA A 59 0.30 1.99 6.06
C ALA A 59 1.02 2.07 4.69
N THR A 60 0.54 2.97 3.82
CA THR A 60 1.10 3.27 2.50
C THR A 60 1.46 4.75 2.48
N CYS A 61 2.71 5.07 2.16
CA CYS A 61 3.12 6.45 2.00
C CYS A 61 2.56 7.00 0.68
N MET A 62 1.89 8.15 0.77
CA MET A 62 1.25 8.85 -0.33
C MET A 62 1.98 10.17 -0.57
N ASN A 63 2.55 10.35 -1.76
CA ASN A 63 3.03 11.66 -2.18
C ASN A 63 1.84 12.55 -2.57
N MET A 64 1.99 13.85 -2.35
CA MET A 64 1.08 14.83 -2.95
C MET A 64 1.17 14.74 -4.48
N LEU A 65 0.06 15.06 -5.15
CA LEU A 65 0.07 15.28 -6.60
C LEU A 65 0.83 16.58 -6.89
N ASP A 66 1.49 16.68 -8.06
CA ASP A 66 2.29 17.86 -8.44
C ASP A 66 1.54 19.21 -8.29
N ALA A 67 0.22 19.23 -8.47
CA ALA A 67 -0.64 20.41 -8.32
C ALA A 67 -1.00 20.76 -6.86
N TRP A 68 -0.50 19.99 -5.89
CA TRP A 68 -0.80 20.02 -4.46
C TRP A 68 0.44 19.97 -3.56
N ASN A 69 1.59 19.59 -4.10
CA ASN A 69 2.88 19.73 -3.43
C ASN A 69 3.08 21.19 -3.05
N ASP A 70 3.49 21.46 -1.81
CA ASP A 70 3.80 22.81 -1.32
C ASP A 70 2.63 23.81 -1.48
N ARG A 71 1.38 23.34 -1.30
CA ARG A 71 0.16 24.15 -1.50
C ARG A 71 -0.96 23.89 -0.48
N VAL A 72 -0.71 23.10 0.55
CA VAL A 72 -1.74 22.75 1.55
C VAL A 72 -1.65 23.68 2.76
N SER A 73 -2.78 24.32 3.11
CA SER A 73 -2.89 25.24 4.26
C SER A 73 -3.92 24.79 5.31
N SER A 74 -4.72 23.76 5.02
CA SER A 74 -5.53 23.08 6.04
C SER A 74 -5.74 21.59 5.72
N ILE A 75 -5.86 20.79 6.77
CA ILE A 75 -5.87 19.31 6.71
C ILE A 75 -6.94 18.72 7.61
N LYS A 76 -7.44 17.54 7.25
CA LYS A 76 -8.37 16.75 8.06
C LYS A 76 -8.31 15.28 7.69
N ASN A 77 -7.83 14.45 8.61
CA ASN A 77 -8.16 13.03 8.64
C ASN A 77 -9.66 12.91 8.97
N VAL A 78 -10.45 12.35 8.06
CA VAL A 78 -11.90 12.22 8.24
C VAL A 78 -12.18 11.06 9.20
N ASP A 79 -11.44 9.96 9.04
CA ASP A 79 -11.54 8.74 9.86
C ASP A 79 -10.60 8.80 11.08
N LYS A 80 -10.45 10.00 11.66
CA LYS A 80 -9.50 10.28 12.76
C LYS A 80 -9.74 9.50 14.05
N ASP A 81 -10.89 8.86 14.21
CA ASP A 81 -11.19 8.04 15.39
C ASP A 81 -10.62 6.61 15.27
N GLU A 82 -10.42 6.12 14.04
CA GLU A 82 -9.87 4.79 13.72
C GLU A 82 -8.39 4.86 13.30
N PHE A 83 -8.01 5.93 12.59
CA PHE A 83 -6.67 6.11 12.03
C PHE A 83 -5.93 7.32 12.59
N LYS A 84 -4.60 7.29 12.47
CA LYS A 84 -3.71 8.42 12.71
C LYS A 84 -2.90 8.68 11.44
N CYS A 85 -2.98 9.89 10.91
CA CYS A 85 -2.18 10.37 9.79
C CYS A 85 -0.98 11.20 10.26
N THR A 86 0.16 11.04 9.60
CA THR A 86 1.35 11.88 9.75
C THR A 86 1.67 12.51 8.39
N TRP A 87 1.89 13.81 8.38
CA TRP A 87 2.19 14.65 7.23
C TRP A 87 3.67 15.03 7.22
N TYR A 88 4.26 15.19 6.05
CA TYR A 88 5.70 15.36 5.87
C TYR A 88 6.02 16.47 4.88
N MET A 89 7.09 17.22 5.17
CA MET A 89 7.56 18.29 4.28
C MET A 89 8.16 17.75 2.98
N ASP A 90 8.89 16.64 3.05
CA ASP A 90 9.51 16.03 1.87
C ASP A 90 8.63 14.91 1.31
N ALA A 91 8.84 14.56 0.05
CA ALA A 91 8.21 13.40 -0.56
C ALA A 91 8.67 12.08 0.10
N ASN A 92 7.89 11.03 -0.09
CA ASN A 92 8.15 9.65 0.36
C ASN A 92 8.21 9.48 1.89
N CYS A 93 7.47 10.31 2.62
CA CYS A 93 7.32 10.30 4.07
C CYS A 93 8.65 10.47 4.82
N THR A 94 9.43 11.46 4.38
CA THR A 94 10.70 11.86 4.97
C THR A 94 10.70 13.33 5.39
N GLY A 95 11.76 13.78 6.07
CA GLY A 95 11.88 15.16 6.53
C GLY A 95 11.19 15.43 7.87
N GLU A 96 10.91 16.70 8.12
CA GLU A 96 10.14 17.13 9.29
C GLU A 96 8.66 16.72 9.14
N SER A 97 8.01 16.36 10.26
CA SER A 97 6.69 15.73 10.24
C SER A 97 5.71 16.32 11.25
N TYR A 98 4.42 16.35 10.88
CA TYR A 98 3.32 16.88 11.68
C TYR A 98 2.23 15.81 11.84
N ASP A 99 1.71 15.60 13.05
CA ASP A 99 0.79 14.50 13.36
C ASP A 99 -0.54 14.95 13.98
N ASN A 100 -0.88 16.23 13.82
CA ASN A 100 -2.24 16.71 14.08
C ASN A 100 -3.21 16.14 13.03
N GLN A 101 -4.39 15.73 13.52
CA GLN A 101 -5.39 14.99 12.72
C GLN A 101 -6.40 15.89 12.04
N GLU A 102 -6.59 17.10 12.55
CA GLU A 102 -7.49 18.10 11.99
C GLU A 102 -6.89 19.45 12.35
N ASP A 103 -6.59 20.23 11.32
CA ASP A 103 -6.01 21.56 11.44
C ASP A 103 -6.64 22.49 10.42
N ALA A 104 -7.16 23.60 10.92
CA ALA A 104 -7.81 24.61 10.10
C ALA A 104 -6.80 25.62 9.53
N ASP A 105 -5.61 25.77 10.11
CA ASP A 105 -4.68 26.84 9.74
C ASP A 105 -3.24 26.40 10.01
N LEU A 106 -2.63 25.73 9.03
CA LEU A 106 -1.22 25.32 9.11
C LEU A 106 -0.24 26.50 9.18
N GLY A 107 -0.72 27.71 8.88
CA GLY A 107 0.00 28.98 9.03
C GLY A 107 0.00 29.51 10.47
N ASP A 108 -0.77 28.91 11.37
CA ASP A 108 -0.84 29.31 12.78
C ASP A 108 0.44 28.94 13.56
N GLY A 109 0.56 29.51 14.77
CA GLY A 109 1.71 29.28 15.64
C GLY A 109 3.04 29.76 15.05
N ASN A 110 3.78 28.85 14.40
CA ASN A 110 5.03 29.12 13.71
C ASN A 110 4.96 28.98 12.18
N GLY A 111 3.77 28.65 11.63
CA GLY A 111 3.53 28.48 10.19
C GLY A 111 4.38 27.40 9.52
N ARG A 112 4.95 26.46 10.30
CA ARG A 112 6.05 25.62 9.83
C ARG A 112 5.63 24.58 8.78
N PHE A 113 4.35 24.24 8.72
CA PHE A 113 3.79 23.24 7.80
C PHE A 113 2.83 23.82 6.73
N ASP A 114 2.62 25.14 6.71
CA ASP A 114 1.84 25.83 5.67
C ASP A 114 2.58 25.80 4.33
N GLU A 115 1.88 25.50 3.24
CA GLU A 115 2.42 25.50 1.86
C GLU A 115 3.74 24.71 1.70
N VAL A 116 3.99 23.66 2.50
CA VAL A 116 5.21 22.81 2.40
C VAL A 116 4.97 21.30 2.51
N ILE A 117 3.71 20.84 2.59
CA ILE A 117 3.43 19.39 2.69
C ILE A 117 3.63 18.73 1.32
N SER A 118 4.50 17.73 1.26
CA SER A 118 4.78 16.93 0.04
C SER A 118 4.37 15.46 0.15
N SER A 119 4.16 14.91 1.36
CA SER A 119 3.64 13.54 1.51
C SER A 119 2.96 13.27 2.85
N TYR A 120 2.24 12.16 2.95
CA TYR A 120 1.56 11.72 4.17
C TYR A 120 1.41 10.19 4.22
N ILE A 121 1.24 9.65 5.43
CA ILE A 121 0.89 8.25 5.68
C ILE A 121 -0.17 8.18 6.78
N CYS A 122 -1.15 7.29 6.63
CA CYS A 122 -2.14 7.01 7.67
C CYS A 122 -2.01 5.56 8.13
N VAL A 123 -2.11 5.32 9.44
CA VAL A 123 -1.98 4.00 10.07
C VAL A 123 -3.11 3.80 11.09
N PRO A 124 -3.49 2.56 11.42
CA PRO A 124 -4.38 2.27 12.55
C PRO A 124 -3.88 2.87 13.87
N ARG A 125 -4.83 3.13 14.78
CA ARG A 125 -4.57 3.55 16.17
C ARG A 125 -4.36 2.38 17.13
#